data_AF-A0A1Y6H994-F1
#
_entry.id   AF-A0A1Y6H994-F1
#
_cell.length_a   1.000
_cell.length_b   1.000
_cell.length_c   1.000
_cell.angle_alpha   90.00
_cell.angle_beta   90.00
_cell.angle_gamma   90.00
#
_symmetry.space_group_name_H-M   'P 1'
#
loop_
_entity.id
_entity.type
_entity.pdbx_description
1 polymer ?
#
loop_
_entity_poly.entity_id
_entity_poly.type
_entity_poly.pdbx_seq_one_letter_code
_entity_poly.pdbx_strand_id
1 'polypeptide(L)'
;MDSIRHQRKTPMHLSAQNRHEDAGERTATASTGNHLACPEIGDGLLQALPRKSRPAASVLKRSRSAPPLTATQRRMLLQLGAEGDTRLTPDEAAVLRELTFHTPATPRDTVLFTDPNKDPDDVVTYTIGKQLQVAGFVRLTDVAVTLGDADVRQERARLAKGVFNRLQLPDVRVSRGQDYQMRAAQAKDHAKFLQEGRALRAESGEICSNSLEAMKDRLMQTPQGLSMVVIAGMTDANALVQAHPDLVRERVKNITIMGGVEPVKDAHGYVQPDARAYNNATDLDAARGLYRQAQQLRIPLRIVTKEAAYKTAVSPAFYESLAENGHSVGRYLKDVQKNALNGLWDGIQAGLLPGLDEAWFFRTFTAGAPTQVNGQQDAAEKATAFDQIWPKVTKLNLYDPLTMLASVPGASEMLFTPRQIHADGFSVVEQVSDNEVKHPEKAKLLMSALAKAALATKE
;
A
#
# COMPACT_ATOMS: atom_id res chain seq x y z
N MET A 1 -6.93 -10.53 10.31
CA MET A 1 -7.38 -10.70 11.71
C MET A 1 -6.67 -11.93 12.23
N ASP A 2 -5.58 -11.75 12.97
CA ASP A 2 -4.55 -12.79 13.04
C ASP A 2 -4.68 -13.60 14.33
N SER A 3 -4.89 -14.92 14.19
CA SER A 3 -5.00 -15.82 15.35
C SER A 3 -3.63 -16.09 15.98
N ILE A 4 -3.31 -15.40 17.09
CA ILE A 4 -2.12 -15.68 17.90
C ILE A 4 -2.32 -16.99 18.67
N ARG A 5 -1.92 -18.12 18.06
CA ARG A 5 -1.80 -19.42 18.75
C ARG A 5 -0.40 -19.61 19.31
N HIS A 6 -0.23 -19.41 20.62
CA HIS A 6 0.90 -19.99 21.34
C HIS A 6 0.64 -21.47 21.61
N GLN A 7 1.57 -22.35 21.22
CA GLN A 7 1.61 -23.74 21.69
C GLN A 7 2.84 -23.97 22.58
N ARG A 8 2.65 -24.72 23.68
CA ARG A 8 3.74 -25.24 24.50
C ARG A 8 4.41 -26.42 23.79
N LYS A 9 5.72 -26.59 24.02
CA LYS A 9 6.49 -27.76 23.57
C LYS A 9 6.42 -28.91 24.58
N THR A 10 6.25 -30.13 24.09
CA THR A 10 6.83 -31.38 24.64
C THR A 10 7.04 -32.39 23.48
N PRO A 11 7.95 -33.38 23.60
CA PRO A 11 8.56 -34.04 22.42
C PRO A 11 8.14 -35.52 22.22
N MET A 12 8.82 -36.18 21.24
CA MET A 12 8.76 -37.61 20.83
C MET A 12 7.60 -37.98 19.88
N HIS A 13 7.72 -38.95 18.96
CA HIS A 13 8.89 -39.77 18.56
C HIS A 13 8.94 -40.02 17.04
N LEU A 14 10.09 -40.48 16.53
CA LEU A 14 10.27 -40.96 15.16
C LEU A 14 9.71 -42.38 14.94
N SER A 15 9.09 -42.61 13.77
CA SER A 15 9.10 -43.89 13.04
C SER A 15 8.92 -43.62 11.52
N ALA A 16 9.38 -44.53 10.66
CA ALA A 16 9.34 -44.36 9.20
C ALA A 16 9.23 -45.69 8.45
N GLN A 17 8.37 -45.73 7.43
CA GLN A 17 8.28 -46.70 6.32
C GLN A 17 7.33 -46.06 5.27
N ASN A 18 7.64 -45.77 4.00
CA ASN A 18 8.54 -46.32 2.95
C ASN A 18 7.85 -47.37 2.05
N ARG A 19 8.13 -47.32 0.73
CA ARG A 19 7.61 -48.12 -0.42
C ARG A 19 6.23 -47.73 -0.99
N HIS A 20 5.95 -47.90 -2.29
CA HIS A 20 6.73 -47.82 -3.57
C HIS A 20 5.72 -48.01 -4.75
N GLU A 21 6.08 -47.62 -5.99
CA GLU A 21 5.57 -48.19 -7.28
C GLU A 21 4.05 -48.04 -7.66
N ASP A 22 3.63 -48.01 -8.94
CA ASP A 22 4.36 -47.91 -10.23
C ASP A 22 3.53 -47.24 -11.39
N ALA A 23 4.20 -47.10 -12.53
CA ALA A 23 3.91 -46.57 -13.87
C ALA A 23 2.53 -46.73 -14.59
N GLY A 24 2.36 -45.88 -15.61
CA GLY A 24 1.72 -46.21 -16.91
C GLY A 24 0.60 -45.27 -17.41
N GLU A 25 0.40 -45.01 -18.71
CA GLU A 25 1.30 -44.83 -19.87
C GLU A 25 0.48 -44.35 -21.11
N ARG A 26 0.94 -43.33 -21.87
CA ARG A 26 0.53 -42.96 -23.28
C ARG A 26 -0.95 -42.52 -23.45
N THR A 27 -1.44 -41.82 -24.50
CA THR A 27 -1.00 -41.32 -25.83
C THR A 27 -1.34 -39.80 -25.97
N ALA A 28 -1.12 -39.00 -27.04
CA ALA A 28 -0.39 -38.97 -28.33
C ALA A 28 -1.28 -38.56 -29.56
N THR A 29 -0.69 -37.89 -30.57
CA THR A 29 -1.28 -37.25 -31.79
C THR A 29 -2.09 -35.94 -31.52
N ALA A 30 -1.94 -34.78 -32.21
CA ALA A 30 -1.69 -34.35 -33.62
C ALA A 30 -2.99 -34.20 -34.46
N SER A 31 -3.18 -33.27 -35.42
CA SER A 31 -2.28 -32.42 -36.24
C SER A 31 -3.04 -31.22 -36.90
N THR A 32 -2.34 -30.13 -37.32
CA THR A 32 -2.64 -29.15 -38.44
C THR A 32 -4.03 -28.46 -38.54
N GLY A 33 -4.21 -27.20 -39.00
CA GLY A 33 -3.29 -26.14 -39.49
C GLY A 33 -3.72 -25.56 -40.87
N ASN A 34 -3.79 -24.23 -41.06
CA ASN A 34 -3.81 -23.60 -42.41
C ASN A 34 -3.55 -22.06 -42.44
N HIS A 35 -3.26 -21.52 -43.64
CA HIS A 35 -2.85 -20.12 -43.92
C HIS A 35 -3.95 -19.23 -44.55
N LEU A 36 -3.70 -17.90 -44.56
CA LEU A 36 -3.91 -16.87 -45.61
C LEU A 36 -4.21 -15.50 -44.93
N ALA A 37 -3.83 -14.28 -45.32
CA ALA A 37 -2.95 -13.63 -46.32
C ALA A 37 -3.69 -12.35 -46.80
N CYS A 38 -3.00 -11.20 -46.90
CA CYS A 38 -3.60 -9.89 -47.27
C CYS A 38 -3.64 -9.64 -48.79
N PRO A 39 -4.27 -8.54 -49.26
CA PRO A 39 -3.45 -7.46 -49.86
C PRO A 39 -3.94 -6.01 -49.64
N GLU A 40 -3.10 -5.02 -50.01
CA GLU A 40 -3.38 -3.56 -50.04
C GLU A 40 -3.37 -2.99 -51.49
N ILE A 41 -4.21 -1.98 -51.81
CA ILE A 41 -4.19 -1.07 -53.00
C ILE A 41 -4.94 0.24 -52.63
N GLY A 42 -4.62 1.47 -53.08
CA GLY A 42 -3.48 1.95 -53.87
C GLY A 42 -3.73 3.20 -54.76
N ASP A 43 -3.83 4.40 -54.16
CA ASP A 43 -3.65 5.77 -54.73
C ASP A 43 -4.54 6.35 -55.88
N GLY A 44 -4.61 7.71 -55.95
CA GLY A 44 -5.11 8.53 -57.08
C GLY A 44 -6.26 9.53 -56.73
N LEU A 45 -6.17 10.87 -56.60
CA LEU A 45 -5.35 11.99 -57.13
C LEU A 45 -6.04 12.78 -58.27
N LEU A 46 -6.50 14.03 -58.02
CA LEU A 46 -6.72 15.17 -58.96
C LEU A 46 -7.19 16.42 -58.16
N GLN A 47 -6.35 17.43 -57.90
CA GLN A 47 -6.15 18.70 -58.65
C GLN A 47 -7.33 19.70 -58.75
N ALA A 48 -7.18 20.88 -58.11
CA ALA A 48 -7.43 22.22 -58.69
C ALA A 48 -6.94 23.37 -57.77
N LEU A 49 -6.44 24.46 -58.38
CA LEU A 49 -6.00 25.75 -57.80
C LEU A 49 -6.53 26.88 -58.74
N PRO A 50 -6.21 28.20 -58.59
CA PRO A 50 -5.55 28.97 -57.51
C PRO A 50 -6.55 30.04 -56.92
N ARG A 51 -6.31 31.29 -56.46
CA ARG A 51 -5.22 32.31 -56.51
C ARG A 51 -5.25 33.30 -55.32
N LYS A 52 -4.10 33.52 -54.66
CA LYS A 52 -3.68 34.73 -53.88
C LYS A 52 -4.43 35.01 -52.55
N SER A 53 -3.82 35.57 -51.50
CA SER A 53 -2.60 36.41 -51.41
C SER A 53 -1.65 36.08 -50.23
N ARG A 54 -0.48 36.73 -50.20
CA ARG A 54 0.59 36.71 -49.17
C ARG A 54 0.52 38.02 -48.34
N PRO A 55 1.20 38.20 -47.18
CA PRO A 55 2.45 37.55 -46.75
C PRO A 55 2.39 36.81 -45.39
N ALA A 56 3.53 36.27 -44.96
CA ALA A 56 3.65 35.42 -43.78
C ALA A 56 3.74 36.21 -42.46
N ALA A 57 2.96 35.77 -41.46
CA ALA A 57 3.24 36.06 -40.06
C ALA A 57 4.08 34.92 -39.45
N SER A 58 4.96 35.24 -38.51
CA SER A 58 5.85 34.26 -37.87
C SER A 58 5.09 33.26 -37.00
N VAL A 59 5.25 31.96 -37.29
CA VAL A 59 4.72 30.89 -36.41
C VAL A 59 5.49 30.89 -35.10
N LEU A 60 4.89 31.50 -34.07
CA LEU A 60 5.37 31.46 -32.69
C LEU A 60 5.41 30.00 -32.21
N LYS A 61 6.63 29.46 -32.08
CA LYS A 61 6.86 28.17 -31.40
C LYS A 61 6.32 28.29 -29.98
N ARG A 62 5.20 27.60 -29.68
CA ARG A 62 4.60 27.62 -28.34
C ARG A 62 5.60 27.11 -27.30
N SER A 63 5.60 27.83 -26.17
CA SER A 63 6.50 27.76 -25.03
C SER A 63 7.37 26.50 -24.87
N ARG A 64 8.67 26.73 -24.60
CA ARG A 64 9.44 25.81 -23.74
C ARG A 64 8.66 25.56 -22.45
N SER A 65 8.74 24.36 -21.89
CA SER A 65 8.35 24.16 -20.49
C SER A 65 9.16 25.09 -19.59
N ALA A 66 8.51 25.63 -18.55
CA ALA A 66 9.23 26.36 -17.51
C ALA A 66 10.24 25.43 -16.82
N PRO A 67 11.43 25.92 -16.43
CA PRO A 67 12.36 25.10 -15.65
C PRO A 67 11.70 24.67 -14.33
N PRO A 68 11.96 23.45 -13.83
CA PRO A 68 11.37 22.98 -12.59
C PRO A 68 11.82 23.87 -11.43
N LEU A 69 10.84 24.32 -10.62
CA LEU A 69 11.05 25.21 -9.48
C LEU A 69 12.11 24.64 -8.53
N THR A 70 13.06 25.46 -8.09
CA THR A 70 14.03 25.06 -7.07
C THR A 70 13.34 24.74 -5.74
N ALA A 71 14.03 24.02 -4.84
CA ALA A 71 13.51 23.76 -3.49
C ALA A 71 13.17 25.08 -2.75
N THR A 72 14.00 26.12 -2.92
CA THR A 72 13.77 27.46 -2.38
C THR A 72 12.52 28.12 -2.96
N GLN A 73 12.32 28.04 -4.28
CA GLN A 73 11.13 28.59 -4.93
C GLN A 73 9.86 27.85 -4.52
N ARG A 74 9.92 26.52 -4.38
CA ARG A 74 8.82 25.71 -3.82
C ARG A 74 8.53 26.06 -2.35
N ARG A 75 9.55 26.30 -1.52
CA ARG A 75 9.38 26.78 -0.14
C ARG A 75 8.70 28.16 -0.09
N MET A 76 9.10 29.12 -0.95
CA MET A 76 8.45 30.43 -1.02
C MET A 76 6.99 30.32 -1.51
N LEU A 77 6.70 29.50 -2.52
CA LEU A 77 5.33 29.28 -3.00
C LEU A 77 4.45 28.55 -1.98
N LEU A 78 5.01 27.62 -1.20
CA LEU A 78 4.31 27.00 -0.07
C LEU A 78 4.02 28.01 1.04
N GLN A 79 4.94 28.94 1.34
CA GLN A 79 4.70 30.01 2.31
C GLN A 79 3.67 31.03 1.83
N LEU A 80 3.66 31.37 0.54
CA LEU A 80 2.67 32.25 -0.09
C LEU A 80 1.30 31.58 -0.33
N GLY A 81 1.25 30.25 -0.34
CA GLY A 81 0.02 29.45 -0.42
C GLY A 81 -0.51 28.96 0.93
N ALA A 82 0.14 29.31 2.04
CA ALA A 82 -0.21 28.84 3.39
C ALA A 82 -1.41 29.58 4.03
N GLU A 83 -2.11 30.44 3.29
CA GLU A 83 -3.39 31.05 3.71
C GLU A 83 -4.62 30.17 3.36
N GLY A 84 -4.40 28.88 3.04
CA GLY A 84 -5.46 27.87 3.05
C GLY A 84 -5.79 27.43 4.48
N ASP A 85 -7.08 27.21 4.78
CA ASP A 85 -7.63 26.84 6.11
C ASP A 85 -7.27 25.39 6.53
N THR A 86 -5.97 25.08 6.59
CA THR A 86 -5.45 23.82 7.10
C THR A 86 -5.52 23.85 8.63
N ARG A 87 -6.53 23.19 9.22
CA ARG A 87 -6.74 23.02 10.68
C ARG A 87 -5.69 22.10 11.33
N LEU A 88 -4.42 22.45 11.19
CA LEU A 88 -3.30 21.81 11.85
C LEU A 88 -3.12 22.41 13.24
N THR A 89 -2.82 21.58 14.24
CA THR A 89 -2.33 22.09 15.53
C THR A 89 -0.94 22.74 15.34
N PRO A 90 -0.47 23.57 16.29
CA PRO A 90 0.88 24.12 16.25
C PRO A 90 1.98 23.06 16.09
N ASP A 91 1.79 21.88 16.70
CA ASP A 91 2.70 20.73 16.66
C ASP A 91 2.63 19.97 15.34
N GLU A 92 1.43 19.77 14.78
CA GLU A 92 1.24 19.20 13.44
C GLU A 92 1.89 20.09 12.37
N ALA A 93 1.72 21.40 12.48
CA ALA A 93 2.41 22.36 11.62
C ALA A 93 3.93 22.40 11.88
N ALA A 94 4.39 22.14 13.12
CA ALA A 94 5.82 22.07 13.44
C ALA A 94 6.50 20.84 12.84
N VAL A 95 5.91 19.65 12.95
CA VAL A 95 6.49 18.42 12.39
C VAL A 95 6.49 18.42 10.86
N LEU A 96 5.50 19.04 10.20
CA LEU A 96 5.57 19.28 8.75
C LEU A 96 6.70 20.25 8.39
N ARG A 97 6.87 21.36 9.14
CA ARG A 97 8.00 22.29 8.92
C ARG A 97 9.34 21.58 9.11
N GLU A 98 9.50 20.77 10.15
CA GLU A 98 10.68 19.93 10.39
C GLU A 98 10.96 19.02 9.19
N LEU A 99 9.96 18.27 8.72
CA LEU A 99 10.10 17.40 7.56
C LEU A 99 10.60 18.19 6.33
N THR A 100 10.16 19.43 6.08
CA THR A 100 10.63 20.21 4.90
C THR A 100 12.14 20.51 4.86
N PHE A 101 12.87 20.35 5.98
CA PHE A 101 14.33 20.46 5.95
C PHE A 101 15.01 19.22 5.35
N HIS A 102 14.30 18.10 5.25
CA HIS A 102 14.75 16.84 4.64
C HIS A 102 14.18 16.62 3.22
N THR A 103 13.55 17.62 2.59
CA THR A 103 13.02 17.50 1.22
C THR A 103 14.15 17.25 0.21
N PRO A 104 14.09 16.16 -0.60
CA PRO A 104 15.13 15.85 -1.56
C PRO A 104 15.15 16.85 -2.73
N ALA A 105 16.32 17.02 -3.37
CA ALA A 105 16.49 17.92 -4.50
C ALA A 105 15.55 17.61 -5.69
N THR A 106 15.25 16.32 -5.90
CA THR A 106 14.23 15.82 -6.82
C THR A 106 13.33 14.81 -6.10
N PRO A 107 12.00 14.84 -6.31
CA PRO A 107 11.11 13.80 -5.81
C PRO A 107 11.52 12.42 -6.34
N ARG A 108 11.35 11.38 -5.53
CA ARG A 108 11.53 9.98 -5.97
C ARG A 108 10.26 9.51 -6.68
N ASP A 109 10.39 9.06 -7.92
CA ASP A 109 9.30 8.29 -8.56
C ASP A 109 9.06 7.02 -7.74
N THR A 110 7.81 6.77 -7.37
CA THR A 110 7.39 5.68 -6.49
C THR A 110 6.22 4.92 -7.12
N VAL A 111 6.31 3.60 -7.09
CA VAL A 111 5.23 2.69 -7.47
C VAL A 111 4.73 1.89 -6.27
N LEU A 112 3.43 1.61 -6.24
CA LEU A 112 2.74 1.04 -5.08
C LEU A 112 2.06 -0.30 -5.41
N PHE A 113 2.15 -1.27 -4.51
CA PHE A 113 1.45 -2.55 -4.57
C PHE A 113 0.53 -2.68 -3.35
N THR A 114 -0.78 -2.81 -3.56
CA THR A 114 -1.83 -2.40 -2.59
C THR A 114 -3.14 -3.21 -2.75
N ASP A 115 -3.95 -3.36 -1.68
CA ASP A 115 -5.22 -4.12 -1.66
C ASP A 115 -6.40 -3.39 -0.98
N PRO A 116 -6.71 -2.15 -1.41
CA PRO A 116 -7.57 -1.20 -0.69
C PRO A 116 -9.00 -1.70 -0.47
N ASN A 117 -9.67 -1.10 0.52
CA ASN A 117 -11.08 -1.31 0.86
C ASN A 117 -11.39 -2.74 1.35
N LYS A 118 -10.37 -3.44 1.86
CA LYS A 118 -10.53 -4.48 2.90
C LYS A 118 -10.71 -3.85 4.29
N ASP A 119 -10.01 -2.75 4.51
CA ASP A 119 -9.89 -1.93 5.73
C ASP A 119 -9.29 -0.54 5.29
N PRO A 120 -8.95 0.42 6.18
CA PRO A 120 -8.67 1.80 5.75
C PRO A 120 -7.21 2.08 5.32
N ASP A 121 -6.27 1.17 5.59
CA ASP A 121 -4.84 1.49 5.67
C ASP A 121 -4.21 1.96 4.35
N ASP A 122 -4.52 1.29 3.23
CA ASP A 122 -4.10 1.72 1.89
C ASP A 122 -4.56 3.15 1.57
N VAL A 123 -5.80 3.51 1.95
CA VAL A 123 -6.39 4.80 1.60
C VAL A 123 -5.86 5.93 2.49
N VAL A 124 -5.50 5.64 3.74
CA VAL A 124 -4.68 6.56 4.55
C VAL A 124 -3.31 6.74 3.88
N THR A 125 -2.73 5.67 3.34
CA THR A 125 -1.43 5.69 2.65
C THR A 125 -1.46 6.54 1.39
N TYR A 126 -2.51 6.43 0.55
CA TYR A 126 -2.72 7.30 -0.61
C TYR A 126 -2.85 8.78 -0.18
N THR A 127 -3.57 9.01 0.93
CA THR A 127 -3.83 10.35 1.47
C THR A 127 -2.55 11.02 1.98
N ILE A 128 -1.71 10.34 2.77
CA ILE A 128 -0.41 10.92 3.15
C ILE A 128 0.55 11.00 1.93
N GLY A 129 0.44 10.08 0.98
CA GLY A 129 1.19 10.06 -0.28
C GLY A 129 0.94 11.31 -1.13
N LYS A 130 -0.31 11.79 -1.19
CA LYS A 130 -0.66 13.09 -1.78
C LYS A 130 0.16 14.23 -1.17
N GLN A 131 0.20 14.37 0.15
CA GLN A 131 0.93 15.48 0.77
C GLN A 131 2.44 15.32 0.65
N LEU A 132 2.97 14.09 0.70
CA LEU A 132 4.39 13.82 0.42
C LEU A 132 4.77 14.18 -1.03
N GLN A 133 3.84 14.06 -1.98
CA GLN A 133 4.04 14.51 -3.36
C GLN A 133 3.96 16.03 -3.50
N VAL A 134 2.99 16.69 -2.86
CA VAL A 134 2.90 18.16 -2.81
C VAL A 134 4.16 18.78 -2.19
N ALA A 135 4.69 18.18 -1.12
CA ALA A 135 5.92 18.57 -0.47
C ALA A 135 7.21 18.12 -1.20
N GLY A 136 7.09 17.44 -2.35
CA GLY A 136 8.20 17.12 -3.25
C GLY A 136 9.11 15.96 -2.82
N PHE A 137 8.67 15.08 -1.92
CA PHE A 137 9.43 13.89 -1.50
C PHE A 137 9.31 12.76 -2.52
N VAL A 138 8.08 12.51 -2.97
CA VAL A 138 7.75 11.42 -3.89
C VAL A 138 7.00 11.94 -5.11
N ARG A 139 6.91 11.12 -6.13
CA ARG A 139 5.88 11.20 -7.15
C ARG A 139 5.27 9.80 -7.29
N LEU A 140 4.02 9.64 -6.86
CA LEU A 140 3.26 8.42 -7.13
C LEU A 140 2.97 8.40 -8.63
N THR A 141 3.37 7.33 -9.33
CA THR A 141 3.16 7.22 -10.78
C THR A 141 2.27 6.05 -11.13
N ASP A 142 2.54 4.87 -10.58
CA ASP A 142 1.87 3.62 -10.95
C ASP A 142 1.49 2.81 -9.72
N VAL A 143 0.34 2.17 -9.80
CA VAL A 143 -0.25 1.40 -8.70
C VAL A 143 -0.74 0.07 -9.25
N ALA A 144 -0.25 -1.04 -8.70
CA ALA A 144 -0.72 -2.38 -9.01
C ALA A 144 -1.58 -2.91 -7.86
N VAL A 145 -2.80 -3.36 -8.17
CA VAL A 145 -3.83 -3.66 -7.16
C VAL A 145 -4.13 -5.14 -7.09
N THR A 146 -3.92 -5.72 -5.91
CA THR A 146 -4.01 -7.16 -5.65
C THR A 146 -5.19 -7.52 -4.73
N LEU A 147 -5.19 -8.74 -4.18
CA LEU A 147 -6.18 -9.36 -3.28
C LEU A 147 -7.57 -9.62 -3.88
N GLY A 148 -7.87 -10.91 -4.02
CA GLY A 148 -9.14 -11.44 -4.52
C GLY A 148 -9.03 -11.99 -5.94
N ASP A 149 -10.16 -12.41 -6.49
CA ASP A 149 -10.27 -12.83 -7.89
C ASP A 149 -10.17 -11.64 -8.86
N ALA A 150 -10.23 -11.93 -10.16
CA ALA A 150 -10.06 -10.96 -11.24
C ALA A 150 -11.09 -9.80 -11.21
N ASP A 151 -12.28 -10.00 -10.63
CA ASP A 151 -13.32 -8.98 -10.52
C ASP A 151 -13.19 -8.19 -9.21
N VAL A 152 -12.87 -8.86 -8.09
CA VAL A 152 -12.56 -8.17 -6.83
C VAL A 152 -11.36 -7.23 -7.01
N ARG A 153 -10.29 -7.68 -7.68
CA ARG A 153 -9.11 -6.84 -7.97
C ARG A 153 -9.46 -5.69 -8.92
N GLN A 154 -10.35 -5.90 -9.90
CA GLN A 154 -10.85 -4.84 -10.78
C GLN A 154 -11.58 -3.75 -9.96
N GLU A 155 -12.44 -4.15 -9.03
CA GLU A 155 -13.21 -3.23 -8.21
C GLU A 155 -12.36 -2.50 -7.15
N ARG A 156 -11.33 -3.15 -6.59
CA ARG A 156 -10.29 -2.46 -5.79
C ARG A 156 -9.48 -1.46 -6.63
N ALA A 157 -9.13 -1.80 -7.87
CA ALA A 157 -8.42 -0.89 -8.77
C ALA A 157 -9.25 0.34 -9.14
N ARG A 158 -10.54 0.16 -9.45
CA ARG A 158 -11.47 1.29 -9.67
C ARG A 158 -11.59 2.17 -8.43
N LEU A 159 -11.64 1.59 -7.24
CA LEU A 159 -11.67 2.34 -5.99
C LEU A 159 -10.39 3.14 -5.78
N ALA A 160 -9.22 2.54 -5.95
CA ALA A 160 -7.94 3.24 -5.85
C ALA A 160 -7.89 4.43 -6.82
N LYS A 161 -8.25 4.22 -8.08
CA LYS A 161 -8.28 5.27 -9.11
C LYS A 161 -9.22 6.42 -8.74
N GLY A 162 -10.43 6.10 -8.30
CA GLY A 162 -11.42 7.13 -7.93
C GLY A 162 -11.10 7.85 -6.61
N VAL A 163 -10.30 7.24 -5.72
CA VAL A 163 -9.67 7.94 -4.58
C VAL A 163 -8.55 8.87 -5.06
N PHE A 164 -7.63 8.41 -5.92
CA PHE A 164 -6.57 9.27 -6.47
C PHE A 164 -7.13 10.48 -7.23
N ASN A 165 -8.19 10.30 -8.01
CA ASN A 165 -8.87 11.40 -8.69
C ASN A 165 -9.39 12.45 -7.68
N ARG A 166 -10.03 12.02 -6.58
CA ARG A 166 -10.53 12.90 -5.50
C ARG A 166 -9.42 13.57 -4.68
N LEU A 167 -8.29 12.89 -4.48
CA LEU A 167 -7.06 13.46 -3.94
C LEU A 167 -6.36 14.39 -4.95
N GLN A 168 -6.96 14.71 -6.09
CA GLN A 168 -6.38 15.52 -7.17
C GLN A 168 -5.01 14.96 -7.63
N LEU A 169 -4.98 13.66 -7.93
CA LEU A 169 -3.85 12.91 -8.50
C LEU A 169 -4.32 12.14 -9.76
N PRO A 170 -4.89 12.80 -10.79
CA PRO A 170 -5.46 12.15 -11.96
C PRO A 170 -4.40 11.42 -12.82
N ASP A 171 -3.13 11.81 -12.73
CA ASP A 171 -2.02 11.24 -13.50
C ASP A 171 -1.54 9.87 -13.00
N VAL A 172 -2.03 9.40 -11.83
CA VAL A 172 -1.66 8.09 -11.29
C VAL A 172 -2.30 6.98 -12.14
N ARG A 173 -1.45 6.13 -12.74
CA ARG A 173 -1.83 4.95 -13.54
C ARG A 173 -2.14 3.79 -12.59
N VAL A 174 -3.42 3.48 -12.41
CA VAL A 174 -3.84 2.33 -11.60
C VAL A 174 -4.08 1.13 -12.50
N SER A 175 -3.55 -0.03 -12.10
CA SER A 175 -3.59 -1.28 -12.86
C SER A 175 -4.08 -2.42 -11.99
N ARG A 176 -4.98 -3.25 -12.51
CA ARG A 176 -5.39 -4.51 -11.88
C ARG A 176 -4.23 -5.52 -11.92
N GLY A 177 -3.99 -6.19 -10.79
CA GLY A 177 -3.00 -7.25 -10.67
C GLY A 177 -3.40 -8.59 -11.31
N GLN A 178 -2.40 -9.44 -11.55
CA GLN A 178 -2.57 -10.78 -12.12
C GLN A 178 -3.20 -11.78 -11.12
N ASP A 179 -3.61 -12.95 -11.60
CA ASP A 179 -4.15 -14.01 -10.75
C ASP A 179 -3.05 -14.74 -9.95
N TYR A 180 -3.45 -15.30 -8.81
CA TYR A 180 -2.59 -16.04 -7.88
C TYR A 180 -3.35 -17.20 -7.22
N GLN A 181 -2.61 -18.14 -6.64
CA GLN A 181 -3.17 -19.34 -6.00
C GLN A 181 -3.92 -18.98 -4.70
N MET A 182 -5.24 -19.22 -4.67
CA MET A 182 -6.08 -19.02 -3.48
C MET A 182 -6.73 -20.32 -3.02
N ARG A 183 -6.50 -20.70 -1.76
CA ARG A 183 -7.28 -21.77 -1.11
C ARG A 183 -8.71 -21.29 -0.82
N ALA A 184 -9.68 -22.20 -0.74
CA ALA A 184 -11.10 -21.83 -0.51
C ALA A 184 -11.34 -20.93 0.72
N ALA A 185 -10.58 -21.13 1.81
CA ALA A 185 -10.65 -20.27 3.00
C ALA A 185 -10.06 -18.85 2.75
N GLN A 186 -9.00 -18.75 1.94
CA GLN A 186 -8.43 -17.47 1.51
C GLN A 186 -9.38 -16.73 0.57
N ALA A 187 -10.00 -17.40 -0.40
CA ALA A 187 -10.94 -16.77 -1.34
C ALA A 187 -12.05 -15.98 -0.63
N LYS A 188 -12.60 -16.50 0.49
CA LYS A 188 -13.63 -15.79 1.28
C LYS A 188 -13.10 -14.52 1.96
N ASP A 189 -11.87 -14.53 2.50
CA ASP A 189 -11.26 -13.36 3.14
C ASP A 189 -10.80 -12.34 2.10
N HIS A 190 -10.12 -12.82 1.05
CA HIS A 190 -9.59 -12.01 -0.05
C HIS A 190 -10.71 -11.32 -0.87
N ALA A 191 -11.91 -11.89 -0.92
CA ALA A 191 -13.10 -11.28 -1.52
C ALA A 191 -13.77 -10.19 -0.67
N LYS A 192 -13.29 -9.90 0.56
CA LYS A 192 -13.85 -8.86 1.42
C LYS A 192 -13.64 -7.47 0.80
N PHE A 193 -14.74 -6.87 0.36
CA PHE A 193 -14.80 -5.51 -0.17
C PHE A 193 -15.86 -4.70 0.59
N LEU A 194 -15.44 -3.65 1.30
CA LEU A 194 -16.34 -2.82 2.13
C LEU A 194 -17.33 -2.01 1.26
N GLN A 195 -18.53 -1.76 1.79
CA GLN A 195 -19.64 -1.20 1.01
C GLN A 195 -19.48 0.31 0.80
N GLU A 196 -18.90 0.99 1.77
CA GLU A 196 -18.57 2.42 1.80
C GLU A 196 -17.74 2.83 0.57
N GLY A 197 -16.79 1.99 0.17
CA GLY A 197 -15.93 2.21 -0.99
C GLY A 197 -16.65 2.20 -2.33
N ARG A 198 -17.86 1.61 -2.44
CA ARG A 198 -18.57 1.45 -3.72
C ARG A 198 -18.90 2.77 -4.40
N ALA A 199 -19.05 3.86 -3.64
CA ALA A 199 -19.30 5.21 -4.14
C ALA A 199 -18.02 5.98 -4.55
N LEU A 200 -16.83 5.51 -4.15
CA LEU A 200 -15.56 6.13 -4.50
C LEU A 200 -14.93 5.58 -5.79
N ARG A 201 -15.48 4.52 -6.38
CA ARG A 201 -14.96 3.90 -7.61
C ARG A 201 -14.95 4.87 -8.80
N ALA A 202 -13.88 4.80 -9.57
CA ALA A 202 -13.75 5.35 -10.92
C ALA A 202 -14.49 4.49 -11.97
N GLU A 203 -14.56 5.00 -13.19
CA GLU A 203 -15.06 4.19 -14.31
C GLU A 203 -14.07 3.11 -14.75
N SER A 204 -14.59 1.99 -15.26
CA SER A 204 -13.77 0.82 -15.61
C SER A 204 -12.73 1.09 -16.70
N GLY A 205 -12.92 2.15 -17.51
CA GLY A 205 -11.97 2.60 -18.53
C GLY A 205 -10.82 3.47 -18.00
N GLU A 206 -10.83 3.87 -16.73
CA GLU A 206 -9.77 4.70 -16.12
C GLU A 206 -8.59 3.88 -15.55
N ILE A 207 -8.65 2.55 -15.66
CA ILE A 207 -7.65 1.63 -15.11
C ILE A 207 -7.12 0.65 -16.16
N CYS A 208 -5.86 0.24 -16.02
CA CYS A 208 -5.25 -0.78 -16.87
C CYS A 208 -5.57 -2.20 -16.36
N SER A 209 -5.72 -3.15 -17.28
CA SER A 209 -6.03 -4.56 -16.97
C SER A 209 -4.80 -5.42 -16.64
N ASN A 210 -3.59 -4.89 -16.87
CA ASN A 210 -2.30 -5.57 -16.78
C ASN A 210 -1.28 -4.74 -15.99
N SER A 211 -1.01 -5.15 -14.75
CA SER A 211 -0.02 -4.57 -13.84
C SER A 211 1.43 -4.68 -14.33
N LEU A 212 1.83 -5.85 -14.83
CA LEU A 212 3.21 -6.19 -15.17
C LEU A 212 3.72 -5.33 -16.33
N GLU A 213 2.91 -5.18 -17.37
CA GLU A 213 3.20 -4.34 -18.53
C GLU A 213 3.27 -2.86 -18.16
N ALA A 214 2.33 -2.38 -17.33
CA ALA A 214 2.36 -1.00 -16.85
C ALA A 214 3.64 -0.66 -16.06
N MET A 215 4.04 -1.55 -15.14
CA MET A 215 5.26 -1.38 -14.35
C MET A 215 6.54 -1.49 -15.19
N LYS A 216 6.56 -2.37 -16.20
CA LYS A 216 7.64 -2.47 -17.20
C LYS A 216 7.80 -1.16 -17.98
N ASP A 217 6.71 -0.62 -18.53
CA ASP A 217 6.71 0.68 -19.21
C ASP A 217 7.32 1.75 -18.31
N ARG A 218 6.90 1.78 -17.03
CA ARG A 218 7.37 2.79 -16.08
C ARG A 218 8.86 2.69 -15.81
N LEU A 219 9.40 1.48 -15.60
CA LEU A 219 10.84 1.27 -15.40
C LEU A 219 11.65 1.73 -16.63
N MET A 220 11.18 1.41 -17.85
CA MET A 220 11.78 1.90 -19.10
C MET A 220 11.77 3.44 -19.18
N GLN A 221 10.69 4.08 -18.71
CA GLN A 221 10.51 5.53 -18.70
C GLN A 221 11.14 6.25 -17.48
N THR A 222 11.87 5.55 -16.60
CA THR A 222 12.45 6.15 -15.37
C THR A 222 13.96 5.97 -15.29
N PRO A 223 14.78 6.64 -16.13
CA PRO A 223 16.23 6.45 -16.15
C PRO A 223 16.92 6.74 -14.80
N GLN A 224 16.40 7.70 -14.02
CA GLN A 224 16.85 8.04 -12.65
C GLN A 224 16.50 6.97 -11.59
N GLY A 225 15.68 6.00 -11.97
CA GLY A 225 15.14 4.94 -11.14
C GLY A 225 14.05 5.35 -10.15
N LEU A 226 13.34 4.35 -9.66
CA LEU A 226 12.16 4.46 -8.80
C LEU A 226 12.30 3.65 -7.50
N SER A 227 11.41 3.92 -6.56
CA SER A 227 11.21 3.11 -5.34
C SER A 227 9.95 2.26 -5.46
N MET A 228 10.00 1.02 -5.00
CA MET A 228 8.83 0.17 -4.86
C MET A 228 8.35 0.19 -3.40
N VAL A 229 7.06 0.43 -3.18
CA VAL A 229 6.40 0.29 -1.88
C VAL A 229 5.37 -0.82 -1.97
N VAL A 230 5.48 -1.82 -1.11
CA VAL A 230 4.65 -3.03 -1.13
C VAL A 230 3.90 -3.10 0.20
N ILE A 231 2.61 -2.76 0.16
CA ILE A 231 1.71 -2.75 1.31
C ILE A 231 0.66 -3.87 1.26
N ALA A 232 0.80 -4.79 0.29
CA ALA A 232 -0.14 -5.87 0.02
C ALA A 232 0.54 -7.18 -0.41
N GLY A 233 -0.25 -8.16 -0.83
CA GLY A 233 0.20 -9.41 -1.45
C GLY A 233 1.21 -9.20 -2.59
N MET A 234 2.22 -10.06 -2.65
CA MET A 234 3.46 -9.77 -3.38
C MET A 234 3.50 -10.30 -4.82
N THR A 235 2.39 -10.85 -5.34
CA THR A 235 2.28 -11.49 -6.65
C THR A 235 2.86 -10.64 -7.79
N ASP A 236 2.34 -9.43 -7.99
CA ASP A 236 2.74 -8.53 -9.08
C ASP A 236 4.15 -7.96 -8.90
N ALA A 237 4.55 -7.67 -7.65
CA ALA A 237 5.89 -7.19 -7.33
C ALA A 237 6.95 -8.27 -7.62
N ASN A 238 6.67 -9.53 -7.26
CA ASN A 238 7.51 -10.67 -7.61
C ASN A 238 7.53 -10.92 -9.13
N ALA A 239 6.37 -10.88 -9.80
CA ALA A 239 6.28 -11.07 -11.25
C ALA A 239 7.14 -10.06 -12.03
N LEU A 240 7.14 -8.79 -11.61
CA LEU A 240 7.99 -7.74 -12.18
C LEU A 240 9.48 -8.06 -12.07
N VAL A 241 9.93 -8.51 -10.89
CA VAL A 241 11.34 -8.86 -10.65
C VAL A 241 11.74 -10.12 -11.41
N GLN A 242 10.87 -11.14 -11.47
CA GLN A 242 11.16 -12.39 -12.20
C GLN A 242 11.15 -12.22 -13.72
N ALA A 243 10.24 -11.42 -14.27
CA ALA A 243 10.13 -11.22 -15.71
C ALA A 243 11.21 -10.27 -16.27
N HIS A 244 11.62 -9.27 -15.49
CA HIS A 244 12.50 -8.18 -15.95
C HIS A 244 13.69 -7.90 -14.99
N PRO A 245 14.46 -8.93 -14.58
CA PRO A 245 15.46 -8.81 -13.52
C PRO A 245 16.52 -7.75 -13.78
N ASP A 246 17.06 -7.64 -15.00
CA ASP A 246 18.10 -6.65 -15.33
C ASP A 246 17.56 -5.21 -15.30
N LEU A 247 16.35 -4.99 -15.84
CA LEU A 247 15.69 -3.69 -15.83
C LEU A 247 15.35 -3.25 -14.39
N VAL A 248 14.85 -4.18 -13.57
CA VAL A 248 14.60 -3.94 -12.14
C VAL A 248 15.91 -3.65 -11.41
N ARG A 249 16.99 -4.40 -11.68
CA ARG A 249 18.32 -4.18 -11.07
C ARG A 249 18.91 -2.81 -11.40
N GLU A 250 18.71 -2.30 -12.61
CA GLU A 250 19.20 -0.97 -13.00
C GLU A 250 18.30 0.16 -12.45
N ARG A 251 16.97 -0.03 -12.47
CA ARG A 251 15.99 1.05 -12.26
C ARG A 251 15.36 1.08 -10.87
N VAL A 252 15.23 -0.03 -10.14
CA VAL A 252 14.69 -0.03 -8.77
C VAL A 252 15.80 0.32 -7.78
N LYS A 253 15.58 1.34 -6.94
CA LYS A 253 16.59 1.84 -5.99
C LYS A 253 16.43 1.28 -4.57
N ASN A 254 15.23 0.86 -4.21
CA ASN A 254 14.92 0.08 -3.01
C ASN A 254 13.50 -0.51 -3.12
N ILE A 255 13.20 -1.50 -2.26
CA ILE A 255 11.84 -2.01 -2.04
C ILE A 255 11.55 -1.90 -0.54
N THR A 256 10.49 -1.17 -0.17
CA THR A 256 9.99 -1.09 1.21
C THR A 256 8.71 -1.90 1.31
N ILE A 257 8.60 -2.76 2.32
CA ILE A 257 7.56 -3.80 2.41
C ILE A 257 6.90 -3.76 3.78
N MET A 258 5.56 -3.66 3.84
CA MET A 258 4.79 -4.04 5.03
C MET A 258 4.70 -5.57 5.04
N GLY A 259 5.26 -6.20 6.06
CA GLY A 259 5.22 -7.65 6.18
C GLY A 259 5.85 -8.17 7.47
N GLY A 260 6.65 -9.23 7.35
CA GLY A 260 7.32 -9.87 8.47
C GLY A 260 8.51 -10.70 8.02
N VAL A 261 9.43 -10.98 8.94
CA VAL A 261 10.69 -11.68 8.69
C VAL A 261 10.77 -12.92 9.57
N GLU A 262 11.08 -14.08 8.99
CA GLU A 262 11.38 -15.28 9.80
C GLU A 262 12.64 -15.05 10.66
N PRO A 263 12.66 -15.45 11.94
CA PRO A 263 13.85 -15.35 12.79
C PRO A 263 15.07 -16.15 12.27
N VAL A 264 14.85 -17.09 11.34
CA VAL A 264 15.87 -17.93 10.73
C VAL A 264 15.96 -17.61 9.24
N LYS A 265 17.18 -17.37 8.75
CA LYS A 265 17.50 -17.20 7.32
C LYS A 265 17.24 -18.49 6.53
N ASP A 266 17.15 -18.38 5.20
CA ASP A 266 17.06 -19.56 4.35
C ASP A 266 18.38 -20.37 4.29
N ALA A 267 18.36 -21.53 3.63
CA ALA A 267 19.52 -22.43 3.51
C ALA A 267 20.72 -21.83 2.76
N HIS A 268 20.58 -20.64 2.16
CA HIS A 268 21.64 -19.91 1.49
C HIS A 268 22.01 -18.60 2.20
N GLY A 269 21.45 -18.33 3.39
CA GLY A 269 21.74 -17.13 4.19
C GLY A 269 20.89 -15.90 3.85
N TYR A 270 19.89 -16.00 2.97
CA TYR A 270 19.00 -14.90 2.66
C TYR A 270 17.93 -14.70 3.75
N VAL A 271 17.50 -13.45 3.94
CA VAL A 271 16.32 -13.12 4.73
C VAL A 271 15.06 -13.61 4.00
N GLN A 272 14.12 -14.23 4.71
CA GLN A 272 12.90 -14.82 4.14
C GLN A 272 11.63 -14.31 4.87
N PRO A 273 10.47 -14.28 4.17
CA PRO A 273 9.23 -13.73 4.73
C PRO A 273 8.62 -14.62 5.81
N ASP A 274 8.18 -14.01 6.92
CA ASP A 274 7.37 -14.65 7.96
C ASP A 274 6.04 -15.13 7.37
N ALA A 275 5.77 -16.43 7.43
CA ALA A 275 4.55 -17.02 6.88
C ALA A 275 3.24 -16.62 7.62
N ARG A 276 3.34 -15.86 8.72
CA ARG A 276 2.23 -15.42 9.58
C ARG A 276 1.86 -13.95 9.40
N ALA A 277 2.65 -13.16 8.66
CA ALA A 277 2.32 -11.77 8.35
C ALA A 277 1.35 -11.72 7.15
N TYR A 278 0.29 -10.91 7.23
CA TYR A 278 -0.83 -10.97 6.27
C TYR A 278 -0.39 -10.88 4.80
N ASN A 279 0.37 -9.83 4.45
CA ASN A 279 0.85 -9.58 3.08
C ASN A 279 1.80 -10.66 2.55
N ASN A 280 2.57 -11.30 3.44
CA ASN A 280 3.36 -12.47 3.09
C ASN A 280 2.45 -13.70 2.86
N ALA A 281 1.40 -13.87 3.66
CA ALA A 281 0.50 -15.02 3.61
C ALA A 281 -0.54 -14.98 2.48
N THR A 282 -0.80 -13.81 1.89
CA THR A 282 -1.67 -13.65 0.70
C THR A 282 -1.19 -14.51 -0.46
N ASP A 283 0.10 -14.41 -0.79
CA ASP A 283 0.82 -15.22 -1.78
C ASP A 283 2.26 -15.45 -1.28
N LEU A 284 2.45 -16.54 -0.53
CA LEU A 284 3.70 -16.82 0.18
C LEU A 284 4.85 -17.20 -0.75
N ASP A 285 4.56 -17.80 -1.90
CA ASP A 285 5.60 -18.18 -2.86
C ASP A 285 6.04 -16.99 -3.71
N ALA A 286 5.14 -16.05 -4.03
CA ALA A 286 5.55 -14.73 -4.53
C ALA A 286 6.34 -13.94 -3.49
N ALA A 287 5.94 -13.93 -2.21
CA ALA A 287 6.69 -13.25 -1.15
C ALA A 287 8.11 -13.83 -1.00
N ARG A 288 8.26 -15.16 -1.00
CA ARG A 288 9.56 -15.85 -0.99
C ARG A 288 10.40 -15.50 -2.21
N GLY A 289 9.77 -15.46 -3.39
CA GLY A 289 10.38 -15.04 -4.64
C GLY A 289 10.93 -13.62 -4.58
N LEU A 290 10.10 -12.64 -4.18
CA LEU A 290 10.47 -11.23 -4.11
C LEU A 290 11.62 -10.99 -3.12
N TYR A 291 11.52 -11.52 -1.90
CA TYR A 291 12.57 -11.35 -0.88
C TYR A 291 13.91 -11.90 -1.39
N ARG A 292 13.93 -13.11 -1.96
CA ARG A 292 15.17 -13.75 -2.43
C ARG A 292 15.74 -13.05 -3.67
N GLN A 293 14.91 -12.79 -4.68
CA GLN A 293 15.32 -12.16 -5.94
C GLN A 293 15.90 -10.76 -5.71
N ALA A 294 15.26 -9.92 -4.90
CA ALA A 294 15.77 -8.58 -4.58
C ALA A 294 17.16 -8.63 -3.92
N GLN A 295 17.37 -9.57 -2.98
CA GLN A 295 18.69 -9.79 -2.37
C GLN A 295 19.73 -10.32 -3.38
N GLN A 296 19.35 -11.21 -4.29
CA GLN A 296 20.25 -11.71 -5.35
C GLN A 296 20.66 -10.61 -6.34
N LEU A 297 19.72 -9.75 -6.74
CA LEU A 297 19.98 -8.62 -7.64
C LEU A 297 20.78 -7.48 -6.98
N ARG A 298 20.94 -7.50 -5.64
CA ARG A 298 21.54 -6.43 -4.81
C ARG A 298 20.70 -5.17 -4.67
N ILE A 299 19.38 -5.32 -4.70
CA ILE A 299 18.42 -4.25 -4.39
C ILE A 299 18.27 -4.18 -2.86
N PRO A 300 18.33 -2.98 -2.24
CA PRO A 300 18.07 -2.82 -0.82
C PRO A 300 16.62 -3.13 -0.44
N LEU A 301 16.43 -3.93 0.61
CA LEU A 301 15.13 -4.23 1.19
C LEU A 301 14.97 -3.56 2.56
N ARG A 302 13.78 -3.01 2.83
CA ARG A 302 13.37 -2.53 4.16
C ARG A 302 12.01 -3.11 4.53
N ILE A 303 11.98 -3.97 5.56
CA ILE A 303 10.75 -4.66 5.99
C ILE A 303 10.21 -3.97 7.25
N VAL A 304 9.03 -3.39 7.16
CA VAL A 304 8.30 -2.81 8.29
C VAL A 304 7.35 -3.86 8.84
N THR A 305 7.41 -4.15 10.14
CA THR A 305 6.56 -5.16 10.78
C THR A 305 5.46 -4.51 11.61
N LYS A 306 4.37 -5.26 11.85
CA LYS A 306 3.16 -4.74 12.52
C LYS A 306 3.42 -4.17 13.92
N GLU A 307 4.46 -4.65 14.58
CA GLU A 307 4.91 -4.20 15.91
C GLU A 307 5.39 -2.73 15.90
N ALA A 308 5.88 -2.22 14.77
CA ALA A 308 6.20 -0.80 14.62
C ALA A 308 4.95 0.08 14.74
N ALA A 309 3.85 -0.31 14.08
CA ALA A 309 2.58 0.42 14.12
C ALA A 309 1.92 0.39 15.51
N TYR A 310 2.16 -0.66 16.32
CA TYR A 310 1.65 -0.73 17.68
C TYR A 310 2.18 0.38 18.59
N LYS A 311 3.40 0.89 18.34
CA LYS A 311 3.95 2.08 19.02
C LYS A 311 3.46 3.41 18.42
N THR A 312 2.93 3.42 17.19
CA THR A 312 2.44 4.62 16.50
C THR A 312 0.92 4.65 16.31
N ALA A 313 0.18 3.90 17.14
CA ALA A 313 -1.28 3.83 17.05
C ALA A 313 -1.93 5.21 17.30
N VAL A 314 -2.89 5.57 16.44
CA VAL A 314 -3.67 6.82 16.53
C VAL A 314 -4.98 6.61 17.29
N SER A 315 -5.58 7.68 17.78
CA SER A 315 -6.91 7.65 18.39
C SER A 315 -8.01 7.89 17.34
N PRO A 316 -9.30 7.63 17.65
CA PRO A 316 -10.43 7.97 16.78
C PRO A 316 -10.44 9.42 16.26
N ALA A 317 -9.91 10.36 17.05
CA ALA A 317 -9.83 11.78 16.70
C ALA A 317 -9.02 12.05 15.41
N PHE A 318 -8.07 11.18 15.04
CA PHE A 318 -7.43 11.22 13.73
C PHE A 318 -8.49 11.14 12.62
N TYR A 319 -9.27 10.06 12.60
CA TYR A 319 -10.29 9.79 11.59
C TYR A 319 -11.44 10.82 11.61
N GLU A 320 -11.92 11.22 12.79
CA GLU A 320 -12.93 12.28 12.91
C GLU A 320 -12.43 13.59 12.27
N SER A 321 -11.18 13.99 12.53
CA SER A 321 -10.60 15.22 11.98
C SER A 321 -10.35 15.20 10.47
N LEU A 322 -10.18 14.02 9.86
CA LEU A 322 -10.16 13.89 8.39
C LEU A 322 -11.55 14.10 7.77
N ALA A 323 -12.61 13.79 8.51
CA ALA A 323 -14.00 13.93 8.05
C ALA A 323 -14.59 15.34 8.29
N GLU A 324 -14.05 16.14 9.23
CA GLU A 324 -14.54 17.48 9.59
C GLU A 324 -14.83 18.40 8.40
N ASN A 325 -13.92 18.45 7.42
CA ASN A 325 -14.02 19.34 6.26
C ASN A 325 -14.96 18.81 5.15
N GLY A 326 -15.59 17.64 5.34
CA GLY A 326 -16.58 17.08 4.43
C GLY A 326 -16.04 16.39 3.16
N HIS A 327 -14.72 16.38 2.95
CA HIS A 327 -14.06 15.67 1.84
C HIS A 327 -14.48 14.18 1.83
N SER A 328 -14.90 13.64 0.68
CA SER A 328 -15.49 12.30 0.62
C SER A 328 -14.52 11.17 1.00
N VAL A 329 -13.22 11.32 0.71
CA VAL A 329 -12.17 10.39 1.16
C VAL A 329 -12.03 10.37 2.68
N GLY A 330 -12.04 11.55 3.33
CA GLY A 330 -11.97 11.67 4.79
C GLY A 330 -13.19 11.08 5.50
N ARG A 331 -14.40 11.33 4.96
CA ARG A 331 -15.63 10.69 5.43
C ARG A 331 -15.56 9.16 5.30
N TYR A 332 -15.22 8.65 4.12
CA TYR A 332 -15.03 7.21 3.87
C TYR A 332 -14.06 6.58 4.86
N LEU A 333 -12.90 7.20 5.11
CA LEU A 333 -11.88 6.67 6.03
C LEU A 333 -12.43 6.52 7.45
N LYS A 334 -13.14 7.52 7.94
CA LYS A 334 -13.79 7.49 9.26
C LYS A 334 -14.89 6.43 9.31
N ASP A 335 -15.79 6.43 8.33
CA ASP A 335 -16.96 5.55 8.32
C ASP A 335 -16.52 4.08 8.22
N VAL A 336 -15.56 3.75 7.35
CA VAL A 336 -14.91 2.43 7.29
C VAL A 336 -14.29 2.03 8.62
N GLN A 337 -13.49 2.89 9.24
CA GLN A 337 -12.82 2.55 10.49
C GLN A 337 -13.82 2.33 11.63
N LYS A 338 -14.84 3.19 11.75
CA LYS A 338 -15.86 3.08 12.81
C LYS A 338 -16.73 1.83 12.60
N ASN A 339 -17.20 1.60 11.37
CA ASN A 339 -18.07 0.46 11.05
C ASN A 339 -17.34 -0.89 11.17
N ALA A 340 -16.06 -0.95 10.76
CA ALA A 340 -15.26 -2.17 10.90
C ALA A 340 -15.00 -2.51 12.38
N LEU A 341 -14.82 -1.51 13.24
CA LEU A 341 -14.63 -1.73 14.68
C LEU A 341 -15.96 -2.03 15.40
N ASN A 342 -17.07 -1.44 14.94
CA ASN A 342 -18.43 -1.78 15.38
C ASN A 342 -18.74 -3.26 15.11
N GLY A 343 -18.56 -3.73 13.87
CA GLY A 343 -18.82 -5.14 13.51
C GLY A 343 -17.91 -6.15 14.22
N LEU A 344 -16.70 -5.74 14.63
CA LEU A 344 -15.83 -6.54 15.50
C LEU A 344 -16.37 -6.60 16.94
N TRP A 345 -16.85 -5.48 17.47
CA TRP A 345 -17.46 -5.42 18.80
C TRP A 345 -18.75 -6.26 18.88
N ASP A 346 -19.69 -6.03 17.96
CA ASP A 346 -20.94 -6.79 17.88
C ASP A 346 -20.68 -8.31 17.71
N GLY A 347 -19.68 -8.66 16.89
CA GLY A 347 -19.26 -10.06 16.67
C GLY A 347 -18.61 -10.72 17.90
N ILE A 348 -17.96 -9.94 18.77
CA ILE A 348 -17.45 -10.42 20.07
C ILE A 348 -18.61 -10.62 21.05
N GLN A 349 -19.51 -9.65 21.20
CA GLN A 349 -20.65 -9.75 22.13
C GLN A 349 -21.62 -10.88 21.76
N ALA A 350 -21.80 -11.14 20.47
CA ALA A 350 -22.59 -12.27 19.98
C ALA A 350 -21.84 -13.63 19.99
N GLY A 351 -20.59 -13.68 20.45
CA GLY A 351 -19.79 -14.92 20.50
C GLY A 351 -19.40 -15.49 19.13
N LEU A 352 -19.53 -14.72 18.05
CA LEU A 352 -19.36 -15.16 16.66
C LEU A 352 -17.89 -15.25 16.21
N LEU A 353 -16.95 -14.80 17.04
CA LEU A 353 -15.52 -14.67 16.71
C LEU A 353 -14.64 -15.51 17.66
N PRO A 354 -14.45 -16.82 17.39
CA PRO A 354 -13.78 -17.74 18.31
C PRO A 354 -12.36 -17.30 18.72
N GLY A 355 -12.15 -17.15 20.02
CA GLY A 355 -10.87 -16.73 20.61
C GLY A 355 -10.67 -15.22 20.73
N LEU A 356 -11.69 -14.41 20.40
CA LEU A 356 -11.75 -12.98 20.72
C LEU A 356 -12.83 -12.75 21.79
N ASP A 357 -12.50 -12.01 22.84
CA ASP A 357 -13.40 -11.66 23.94
C ASP A 357 -13.32 -10.14 24.25
N GLU A 358 -14.21 -9.62 25.10
CA GLU A 358 -14.18 -8.19 25.45
C GLU A 358 -12.87 -7.80 26.14
N ALA A 359 -12.27 -8.69 26.94
CA ALA A 359 -10.98 -8.45 27.58
C ALA A 359 -9.84 -8.29 26.56
N TRP A 360 -9.88 -9.02 25.45
CA TRP A 360 -9.02 -8.86 24.28
C TRP A 360 -9.33 -7.56 23.55
N PHE A 361 -10.61 -7.18 23.39
CA PHE A 361 -10.98 -5.93 22.74
C PHE A 361 -10.41 -4.72 23.51
N PHE A 362 -10.68 -4.62 24.82
CA PHE A 362 -10.15 -3.51 25.64
C PHE A 362 -8.62 -3.49 25.64
N ARG A 363 -7.96 -4.63 25.86
CA ARG A 363 -6.50 -4.76 25.81
C ARG A 363 -5.90 -4.32 24.46
N THR A 364 -6.59 -4.63 23.35
CA THR A 364 -6.17 -4.23 22.00
C THR A 364 -6.38 -2.74 21.77
N PHE A 365 -7.60 -2.24 21.92
CA PHE A 365 -8.04 -0.93 21.40
C PHE A 365 -8.04 0.22 22.40
N THR A 366 -8.00 -0.02 23.73
CA THR A 366 -8.06 1.02 24.76
C THR A 366 -6.82 1.03 25.67
N ALA A 367 -6.62 2.13 26.41
CA ALA A 367 -5.48 2.30 27.31
C ALA A 367 -5.64 1.59 28.68
N GLY A 368 -6.84 1.11 29.01
CA GLY A 368 -7.14 0.48 30.29
C GLY A 368 -7.19 -1.04 30.19
N ALA A 369 -6.70 -1.74 31.21
CA ALA A 369 -7.19 -3.08 31.50
C ALA A 369 -8.69 -3.00 31.82
N PRO A 370 -9.51 -4.01 31.48
CA PRO A 370 -10.90 -4.04 31.91
C PRO A 370 -10.95 -4.01 33.45
N THR A 371 -11.67 -3.04 34.01
CA THR A 371 -12.05 -3.08 35.42
C THR A 371 -12.86 -4.34 35.65
N GLN A 372 -12.33 -5.30 36.39
CA GLN A 372 -13.08 -6.51 36.75
C GLN A 372 -14.32 -6.11 37.53
N VAL A 373 -15.49 -6.38 36.95
CA VAL A 373 -16.76 -6.33 37.66
C VAL A 373 -16.76 -7.54 38.59
N ASN A 374 -16.20 -7.37 39.79
CA ASN A 374 -16.21 -8.36 40.85
C ASN A 374 -17.62 -8.44 41.44
N GLY A 375 -18.52 -9.12 40.73
CA GLY A 375 -19.89 -9.34 41.13
C GLY A 375 -20.47 -10.57 40.44
N GLN A 376 -21.17 -11.41 41.21
CA GLN A 376 -22.17 -12.30 40.64
C GLN A 376 -23.36 -11.41 40.27
N GLN A 377 -23.57 -11.17 38.97
CA GLN A 377 -24.68 -10.34 38.47
C GLN A 377 -25.40 -11.07 37.33
N ASP A 378 -26.71 -10.84 37.26
CA ASP A 378 -27.65 -11.75 36.61
C ASP A 378 -27.57 -11.78 35.09
N ALA A 379 -28.17 -12.83 34.51
CA ALA A 379 -28.27 -13.05 33.07
C ALA A 379 -29.26 -12.08 32.38
N ALA A 380 -28.97 -10.78 32.48
CA ALA A 380 -29.74 -9.67 31.89
C ALA A 380 -28.90 -8.42 31.57
N GLU A 381 -27.56 -8.47 31.66
CA GLU A 381 -26.72 -7.35 31.23
C GLU A 381 -26.95 -7.05 29.74
N LYS A 382 -27.33 -5.80 29.44
CA LYS A 382 -27.52 -5.34 28.07
C LYS A 382 -26.16 -5.24 27.38
N ALA A 383 -26.07 -5.83 26.18
CA ALA A 383 -24.97 -5.61 25.25
C ALA A 383 -24.68 -4.11 25.12
N THR A 384 -23.48 -3.70 25.53
CA THR A 384 -23.08 -2.28 25.52
C THR A 384 -22.95 -1.78 24.08
N ALA A 385 -23.86 -0.92 23.65
CA ALA A 385 -23.87 -0.37 22.30
C ALA A 385 -22.55 0.35 21.96
N PHE A 386 -22.05 0.16 20.74
CA PHE A 386 -20.71 0.58 20.33
C PHE A 386 -20.45 2.10 20.41
N ASP A 387 -21.46 2.96 20.31
CA ASP A 387 -21.29 4.41 20.55
C ASP A 387 -20.85 4.74 22.00
N GLN A 388 -21.02 3.82 22.95
CA GLN A 388 -20.46 3.91 24.30
C GLN A 388 -19.04 3.31 24.42
N ILE A 389 -18.53 2.70 23.35
CA ILE A 389 -17.21 2.06 23.25
C ILE A 389 -16.27 2.93 22.41
N TRP A 390 -16.74 3.53 21.30
CA TRP A 390 -15.96 4.41 20.43
C TRP A 390 -15.19 5.51 21.17
N PRO A 391 -15.76 6.24 22.16
CA PRO A 391 -15.03 7.25 22.94
C PRO A 391 -13.95 6.68 23.88
N LYS A 392 -13.94 5.36 24.13
CA LYS A 392 -12.95 4.66 24.96
C LYS A 392 -11.76 4.14 24.14
N VAL A 393 -11.87 4.11 22.81
CA VAL A 393 -10.82 3.64 21.90
C VAL A 393 -9.67 4.67 21.86
N THR A 394 -8.44 4.19 22.02
CA THR A 394 -7.23 5.02 22.01
C THR A 394 -6.14 4.52 21.06
N LYS A 395 -6.26 3.29 20.55
CA LYS A 395 -5.30 2.64 19.65
C LYS A 395 -5.98 2.11 18.40
N LEU A 396 -5.68 2.74 17.27
CA LEU A 396 -5.95 2.28 15.92
C LEU A 396 -4.61 2.26 15.19
N ASN A 397 -4.18 1.09 14.72
CA ASN A 397 -2.87 0.94 14.07
C ASN A 397 -2.93 1.47 12.63
N LEU A 398 -1.82 2.01 12.16
CA LEU A 398 -1.58 2.41 10.77
C LEU A 398 -0.25 1.77 10.34
N TYR A 399 -0.31 0.65 9.62
CA TYR A 399 0.84 -0.13 9.18
C TYR A 399 1.40 0.39 7.85
N ASP A 400 0.51 0.62 6.88
CA ASP A 400 0.86 0.99 5.52
C ASP A 400 1.27 2.46 5.40
N PRO A 401 0.64 3.42 6.12
CA PRO A 401 1.13 4.79 6.18
C PRO A 401 2.52 4.87 6.81
N LEU A 402 2.79 4.05 7.83
CA LEU A 402 4.11 3.95 8.46
C LEU A 402 5.15 3.34 7.50
N THR A 403 4.74 2.37 6.69
CA THR A 403 5.57 1.75 5.63
C THR A 403 5.91 2.76 4.53
N MET A 404 4.96 3.59 4.11
CA MET A 404 5.20 4.68 3.16
C MET A 404 6.17 5.72 3.75
N LEU A 405 6.02 6.10 5.02
CA LEU A 405 6.97 6.97 5.71
C LEU A 405 8.38 6.35 5.81
N ALA A 406 8.47 5.03 6.04
CA ALA A 406 9.74 4.30 6.06
C ALA A 406 10.41 4.19 4.68
N SER A 407 9.66 4.36 3.58
CA SER A 407 10.22 4.36 2.21
C SER A 407 10.86 5.70 1.83
N VAL A 408 10.44 6.80 2.47
CA VAL A 408 10.91 8.16 2.18
C VAL A 408 12.12 8.50 3.05
N PRO A 409 13.33 8.73 2.49
CA PRO A 409 14.56 8.90 3.29
C PRO A 409 14.45 9.95 4.40
N GLY A 410 13.99 11.17 4.07
CA GLY A 410 13.86 12.25 5.05
C GLY A 410 12.88 11.98 6.19
N ALA A 411 11.75 11.33 5.90
CA ALA A 411 10.82 10.90 6.95
C ALA A 411 11.40 9.72 7.76
N SER A 412 12.13 8.82 7.10
CA SER A 412 12.76 7.68 7.75
C SER A 412 13.90 8.09 8.71
N GLU A 413 14.72 9.07 8.34
CA GLU A 413 15.77 9.63 9.21
C GLU A 413 15.17 10.36 10.42
N MET A 414 14.03 11.03 10.23
CA MET A 414 13.32 11.77 11.27
C MET A 414 12.57 10.87 12.26
N LEU A 415 12.17 9.65 11.87
CA LEU A 415 11.27 8.79 12.66
C LEU A 415 11.86 7.45 13.12
N PHE A 416 12.79 6.86 12.37
CA PHE A 416 13.23 5.48 12.57
C PHE A 416 14.75 5.36 12.80
N THR A 417 15.19 4.17 13.20
CA THR A 417 16.60 3.75 13.14
C THR A 417 16.64 2.28 12.71
N PRO A 418 16.49 2.00 11.41
CA PRO A 418 16.30 0.64 10.90
C PRO A 418 17.47 -0.29 11.24
N ARG A 419 17.15 -1.52 11.64
CA ARG A 419 18.13 -2.52 12.06
C ARG A 419 18.52 -3.39 10.86
N GLN A 420 19.81 -3.45 10.56
CA GLN A 420 20.32 -4.35 9.52
C GLN A 420 20.21 -5.81 9.99
N ILE A 421 19.65 -6.67 9.13
CA ILE A 421 19.33 -8.09 9.44
C ILE A 421 19.85 -9.08 8.38
N HIS A 422 20.58 -8.61 7.38
CA HIS A 422 21.24 -9.45 6.38
C HIS A 422 22.43 -10.23 6.99
N ALA A 423 23.26 -10.87 6.17
CA ALA A 423 24.54 -11.47 6.58
C ALA A 423 25.69 -10.78 5.84
N ASP A 424 26.90 -10.90 6.37
CA ASP A 424 28.08 -10.26 5.78
C ASP A 424 28.27 -10.67 4.32
N GLY A 425 28.44 -9.69 3.44
CA GLY A 425 28.57 -9.90 1.99
C GLY A 425 27.26 -10.10 1.21
N PHE A 426 26.08 -10.10 1.85
CA PHE A 426 24.77 -10.17 1.19
C PHE A 426 24.26 -8.76 0.76
N SER A 427 23.07 -8.68 0.16
CA SER A 427 22.41 -7.38 -0.08
C SER A 427 21.96 -6.77 1.24
N VAL A 428 21.85 -5.44 1.29
CA VAL A 428 21.31 -4.73 2.45
C VAL A 428 19.85 -5.12 2.64
N VAL A 429 19.56 -5.77 3.77
CA VAL A 429 18.20 -5.94 4.30
C VAL A 429 18.14 -5.30 5.67
N GLU A 430 17.13 -4.46 5.85
CA GLU A 430 16.79 -3.75 7.08
C GLU A 430 15.40 -4.15 7.59
N GLN A 431 15.21 -4.06 8.90
CA GLN A 431 13.93 -4.22 9.58
C GLN A 431 13.57 -2.94 10.34
N VAL A 432 12.28 -2.61 10.34
CA VAL A 432 11.67 -1.67 11.29
C VAL A 432 10.59 -2.41 12.07
N SER A 433 10.95 -2.86 13.28
CA SER A 433 10.01 -3.31 14.32
C SER A 433 9.74 -2.15 15.26
N ASP A 434 9.02 -2.43 16.33
CA ASP A 434 8.80 -1.56 17.48
C ASP A 434 10.07 -0.86 18.00
N ASN A 435 11.23 -1.54 18.09
CA ASN A 435 12.44 -0.99 18.70
C ASN A 435 13.17 0.00 17.78
N GLU A 436 12.93 -0.10 16.48
CA GLU A 436 13.47 0.82 15.48
C GLU A 436 12.58 2.06 15.27
N VAL A 437 11.40 2.15 15.92
CA VAL A 437 10.58 3.38 15.98
C VAL A 437 11.14 4.33 17.05
N LYS A 438 12.03 5.22 16.62
CA LYS A 438 12.76 6.18 17.47
C LYS A 438 11.85 7.28 18.05
N HIS A 439 10.88 7.77 17.27
CA HIS A 439 10.02 8.91 17.65
C HIS A 439 8.52 8.63 17.40
N PRO A 440 7.87 7.75 18.18
CA PRO A 440 6.51 7.29 17.92
C PRO A 440 5.45 8.41 17.92
N GLU A 441 5.48 9.34 18.88
CA GLU A 441 4.55 10.47 18.91
C GLU A 441 4.77 11.43 17.73
N LYS A 442 6.01 11.59 17.27
CA LYS A 442 6.32 12.38 16.06
C LYS A 442 5.76 11.69 14.81
N ALA A 443 5.80 10.36 14.74
CA ALA A 443 5.19 9.60 13.64
C ALA A 443 3.66 9.78 13.62
N LYS A 444 3.00 9.70 14.78
CA LYS A 444 1.55 9.97 14.95
C LYS A 444 1.18 11.38 14.50
N LEU A 445 1.88 12.40 15.00
CA LEU A 445 1.68 13.80 14.62
C LEU A 445 1.91 14.01 13.11
N LEU A 446 2.95 13.40 12.52
CA LEU A 446 3.23 13.53 11.10
C LEU A 446 2.15 12.87 10.24
N MET A 447 1.68 11.66 10.58
CA MET A 447 0.58 11.01 9.86
C MET A 447 -0.69 11.87 9.90
N SER A 448 -1.04 12.41 11.07
CA SER A 448 -2.17 13.35 11.23
C SER A 448 -2.00 14.60 10.35
N ALA A 449 -0.83 15.26 10.44
CA ALA A 449 -0.57 16.50 9.72
C ALA A 449 -0.54 16.31 8.19
N LEU A 450 0.08 15.24 7.70
CA LEU A 450 0.09 14.90 6.27
C LEU A 450 -1.32 14.60 5.76
N ALA A 451 -2.11 13.83 6.50
CA ALA A 451 -3.45 13.44 6.08
C ALA A 451 -4.42 14.63 6.09
N LYS A 452 -4.40 15.47 7.14
CA LYS A 452 -5.18 16.71 7.21
C LYS A 452 -4.83 17.69 6.09
N ALA A 453 -3.54 17.89 5.82
CA ALA A 453 -3.10 18.80 4.76
C ALA A 453 -3.49 18.30 3.35
N ALA A 454 -3.44 16.98 3.10
CA ALA A 454 -3.90 16.38 1.85
C ALA A 454 -5.40 16.58 1.60
N LEU A 455 -6.22 16.65 2.65
CA LEU A 455 -7.68 16.76 2.59
C LEU A 455 -8.20 18.20 2.86
N ALA A 456 -7.32 19.21 2.88
CA ALA A 456 -7.71 20.60 3.15
C ALA A 456 -8.29 21.32 1.92
N THR A 457 -7.92 20.89 0.71
CA THR A 457 -8.60 21.33 -0.52
C THR A 457 -9.98 20.71 -0.61
N LYS A 458 -11.00 21.52 -0.91
CA LYS A 458 -12.33 21.01 -1.27
C LYS A 458 -12.28 20.31 -2.64
N GLU A 459 -13.15 19.30 -2.80
CA GLU A 459 -13.32 18.48 -4.01
C GLU A 459 -13.90 19.29 -5.18
#